data_AF-A0A963JQ56-F1
#
_entry.id   AF-A0A963JQ56-F1
#
_cell.length_a   1.000
_cell.length_b   1.000
_cell.length_c   1.000
_cell.angle_alpha   90.00
_cell.angle_beta   90.00
_cell.angle_gamma   90.00
#
_symmetry.space_group_name_H-M   'P 1'
#
loop_
_entity.id
_entity.type
_entity.pdbx_description
1 polymer ?
#
loop_
_entity_poly.entity_id
_entity_poly.type
_entity_poly.pdbx_seq_one_letter_code
_entity_poly.pdbx_strand_id
1 'polypeptide(L)'
;ETFVSRMNLESHPDQPEWLSHVNASVLKVKLAMAIIGISSIHLLKTFINAGNYDIKVLMWQTIIHVVFLMSALAIALTDRLLSATHAAAKAGH
;
A
#
# COMPACT_ATOMS: atom_id res chain seq x y z
N GLU A 1 31.89 17.13 -22.88
CA GLU A 1 31.10 17.94 -21.92
C GLU A 1 29.60 17.67 -22.10
N THR A 2 28.96 17.02 -21.13
CA THR A 2 27.50 16.86 -21.09
C THR A 2 26.88 18.15 -20.53
N PHE A 3 26.24 18.93 -21.40
CA PHE A 3 25.51 20.14 -21.01
C PHE A 3 24.26 19.76 -20.20
N VAL A 4 24.35 19.90 -18.88
CA VAL A 4 23.18 19.85 -17.99
C VAL A 4 22.63 21.27 -17.89
N SER A 5 21.62 21.58 -18.70
CA SER A 5 20.88 22.82 -18.56
C SER A 5 20.10 22.79 -17.25
N ARG A 6 20.41 23.70 -16.31
CA ARG A 6 19.58 23.90 -15.11
C ARG A 6 18.26 24.50 -15.57
N MET A 7 17.20 23.70 -15.55
CA MET A 7 15.85 24.15 -15.88
C MET A 7 15.43 25.15 -14.80
N ASN A 8 15.47 26.45 -15.12
CA ASN A 8 14.97 27.51 -14.26
C ASN A 8 13.44 27.50 -14.32
N LEU A 9 12.81 26.85 -13.34
CA LEU A 9 11.35 26.70 -13.25
C LEU A 9 10.73 27.93 -12.58
N GLU A 10 10.93 29.11 -13.17
CA GLU A 10 10.07 30.25 -12.92
C GLU A 10 8.87 30.15 -13.86
N SER A 11 7.71 29.83 -13.28
CA SER A 11 6.37 30.07 -13.85
C SER A 11 6.04 29.41 -15.20
N HIS A 12 5.81 28.09 -15.22
CA HIS A 12 5.07 27.44 -16.30
C HIS A 12 3.81 26.70 -15.78
N PRO A 13 2.63 26.91 -16.38
CA PRO A 13 1.33 26.39 -15.94
C PRO A 13 1.15 24.88 -16.15
N ASP A 14 2.02 24.24 -16.92
CA ASP A 14 1.99 22.79 -17.19
C ASP A 14 3.06 22.08 -16.37
N GLN A 15 2.94 22.17 -15.05
CA GLN A 15 3.68 21.30 -14.14
C GLN A 15 3.11 19.89 -14.32
N PRO A 16 3.91 18.90 -14.75
CA PRO A 16 3.38 17.58 -14.99
C PRO A 16 2.79 16.96 -13.72
N GLU A 17 1.48 16.74 -13.73
CA GLU A 17 0.70 16.09 -12.66
C GLU A 17 1.22 14.70 -12.25
N TRP A 18 2.03 14.07 -13.12
CA TRP A 18 2.62 12.76 -12.90
C TRP A 18 3.77 12.71 -11.89
N LEU A 19 4.37 13.85 -11.49
CA LEU A 19 5.47 13.86 -10.49
C LEU A 19 5.05 14.36 -9.10
N SER A 20 3.98 15.17 -8.99
CA SER A 20 3.55 15.76 -7.72
C SER A 20 2.47 14.95 -6.99
N HIS A 21 1.85 13.97 -7.67
CA HIS A 21 0.83 13.12 -7.06
C HIS A 21 1.00 11.64 -7.41
N VAL A 22 2.23 11.12 -7.35
CA VAL A 22 2.38 9.69 -7.02
C VAL A 22 1.99 9.58 -5.54
N ASN A 23 0.70 9.44 -5.27
CA ASN A 23 0.16 9.36 -3.93
C ASN A 23 0.76 8.11 -3.27
N ALA A 24 1.86 8.30 -2.54
CA ALA A 24 2.63 7.22 -1.94
C ALA A 24 1.76 6.36 -1.02
N SER A 25 0.66 6.92 -0.50
CA SER A 25 -0.36 6.20 0.26
C SER A 25 -1.11 5.18 -0.60
N VAL A 26 -1.56 5.56 -1.80
CA VAL A 26 -2.22 4.65 -2.75
C VAL A 26 -1.28 3.54 -3.21
N LEU A 27 0.01 3.87 -3.43
CA LEU A 27 1.01 2.86 -3.80
C LEU A 27 1.24 1.84 -2.67
N LYS A 28 1.34 2.31 -1.42
CA LYS A 28 1.48 1.44 -0.24
C LYS A 28 0.28 0.51 -0.07
N VAL A 29 -0.94 1.02 -0.25
CA VAL A 29 -2.18 0.23 -0.18
C VAL A 29 -2.21 -0.85 -1.26
N LYS A 30 -1.92 -0.49 -2.52
CA LYS A 30 -1.87 -1.45 -3.64
C LYS A 30 -0.84 -2.55 -3.41
N LEU A 31 0.34 -2.19 -2.91
CA LEU A 31 1.39 -3.14 -2.59
C LEU A 31 0.95 -4.10 -1.47
N ALA A 32 0.37 -3.58 -0.38
CA ALA A 32 -0.13 -4.39 0.71
C ALA A 32 -1.23 -5.36 0.24
N MET A 33 -2.15 -4.90 -0.61
CA MET A 33 -3.21 -5.73 -1.17
C MET A 33 -2.67 -6.87 -2.05
N ALA A 34 -1.63 -6.60 -2.85
CA ALA A 34 -0.97 -7.63 -3.66
C ALA A 34 -0.33 -8.72 -2.78
N ILE A 35 0.39 -8.32 -1.72
CA ILE A 35 1.03 -9.25 -0.78
C ILE A 35 -0.02 -10.13 -0.06
N ILE A 36 -1.11 -9.52 0.39
CA ILE A 36 -2.22 -10.26 1.03
C ILE A 36 -2.82 -11.28 0.07
N GLY A 37 -3.07 -10.89 -1.19
CA GLY A 37 -3.62 -11.81 -2.20
C GLY A 37 -2.74 -13.03 -2.45
N ILE A 38 -1.42 -12.83 -2.57
CA ILE A 38 -0.46 -13.93 -2.72
C ILE A 38 -0.50 -14.86 -1.49
N SER A 39 -0.54 -14.27 -0.29
CA SER A 39 -0.66 -15.03 0.96
C SER A 39 -1.96 -15.84 1.05
N SER A 40 -3.10 -15.29 0.62
CA SER A 40 -4.40 -15.98 0.59
C SER A 40 -4.37 -17.21 -0.33
N ILE A 41 -3.77 -17.09 -1.53
CA ILE A 41 -3.62 -18.23 -2.45
C ILE A 41 -2.81 -19.35 -1.80
N HIS A 42 -1.76 -18.98 -1.06
CA HIS A 42 -0.92 -19.95 -0.36
C HIS A 42 -1.69 -20.71 0.72
N LEU A 43 -2.51 -19.99 1.51
CA LEU A 43 -3.41 -20.60 2.50
C LEU A 43 -4.46 -21.49 1.85
N LEU A 44 -5.07 -21.06 0.74
CA LEU A 44 -6.07 -21.87 0.04
C LEU A 44 -5.48 -23.21 -0.43
N LYS A 45 -4.27 -23.18 -0.99
CA LYS A 45 -3.55 -24.40 -1.39
C LYS A 45 -3.30 -25.34 -0.21
N THR A 46 -2.91 -24.79 0.94
CA THR A 46 -2.64 -25.59 2.15
C THR A 46 -3.92 -26.10 2.80
N PHE A 47 -5.00 -25.32 2.78
CA PHE A 47 -6.33 -25.73 3.26
C PHE A 47 -6.93 -26.87 2.43
N ILE A 48 -6.84 -26.83 1.10
CA ILE A 48 -7.35 -27.89 0.22
C ILE A 48 -6.71 -29.25 0.54
N ASN A 49 -5.44 -29.24 0.95
CA ASN A 49 -4.68 -30.44 1.28
C ASN A 49 -4.35 -30.53 2.78
N ALA A 50 -5.19 -29.95 3.65
CA ALA A 50 -4.89 -29.81 5.07
C ALA A 50 -4.63 -31.14 5.79
N GLY A 51 -5.26 -32.24 5.33
CA GLY A 51 -5.04 -33.57 5.88
C GLY A 51 -3.62 -34.12 5.71
N ASN A 52 -2.81 -33.52 4.82
CA ASN A 52 -1.41 -33.89 4.58
C ASN A 52 -0.41 -32.85 5.11
N TYR A 53 -0.87 -31.80 5.79
CA TYR A 53 -0.01 -30.79 6.41
C TYR A 53 -0.03 -30.90 7.93
N ASP A 54 1.11 -30.61 8.55
CA ASP A 54 1.19 -30.48 10.01
C ASP A 54 0.32 -29.30 10.47
N ILE A 55 -0.47 -29.53 11.52
CA ILE A 55 -1.28 -28.51 12.20
C ILE A 55 -0.45 -27.29 12.59
N LYS A 56 0.83 -27.47 12.98
CA LYS A 56 1.72 -26.34 13.30
C LYS A 56 1.94 -25.44 12.09
N VAL A 57 2.10 -26.02 10.90
CA VAL A 57 2.30 -25.26 9.66
C VAL A 57 1.04 -24.48 9.31
N LEU A 58 -0.12 -25.13 9.39
CA LEU A 58 -1.43 -24.50 9.16
C LEU A 58 -1.70 -23.35 10.15
N MET A 59 -1.39 -23.55 11.43
CA MET A 59 -1.50 -22.51 12.46
C MET A 59 -0.62 -21.31 12.14
N TRP A 60 0.68 -21.52 11.88
CA TRP A 60 1.61 -20.42 11.62
C TRP A 60 1.26 -19.66 10.34
N GLN A 61 0.86 -20.35 9.27
CA GLN A 61 0.41 -19.70 8.04
C GLN A 61 -0.84 -18.85 8.28
N THR A 62 -1.80 -19.36 9.07
CA THR A 62 -3.01 -18.61 9.41
C THR A 62 -2.69 -17.38 10.25
N ILE A 63 -1.82 -17.51 11.25
CA ILE A 63 -1.36 -16.40 12.10
C ILE A 63 -0.69 -15.32 11.25
N ILE A 64 0.24 -15.69 10.37
CA ILE A 64 0.94 -14.74 9.50
C ILE A 64 -0.05 -14.02 8.58
N HIS A 65 -1.03 -14.73 8.02
CA HIS A 65 -2.05 -14.11 7.17
C HIS A 65 -2.90 -13.09 7.93
N VAL A 66 -3.30 -13.41 9.17
CA VAL A 66 -4.02 -12.46 10.04
C VAL A 66 -3.16 -11.23 10.35
N VAL A 67 -1.85 -11.38 10.56
CA VAL A 67 -0.93 -10.24 10.74
C VAL A 67 -0.89 -9.35 9.49
N PHE A 68 -0.91 -9.91 8.28
CA PHE A 68 -1.00 -9.12 7.06
C PHE A 68 -2.33 -8.37 6.93
N LEU A 69 -3.46 -8.98 7.28
CA LEU A 69 -4.76 -8.31 7.31
C LEU A 69 -4.79 -7.15 8.31
N MET A 70 -4.26 -7.37 9.51
CA MET A 70 -4.13 -6.33 10.54
C MET A 70 -3.24 -5.17 10.07
N SER A 71 -2.14 -5.47 9.37
CA SER A 71 -1.23 -4.46 8.82
C SER A 71 -1.92 -3.63 7.73
N ALA A 72 -2.71 -4.24 6.84
CA ALA A 72 -3.49 -3.51 5.85
C ALA A 72 -4.57 -2.63 6.48
N LEU A 73 -5.23 -3.11 7.54
CA LEU A 73 -6.20 -2.31 8.29
C LEU A 73 -5.53 -1.08 8.92
N ALA A 74 -4.35 -1.24 9.51
CA ALA A 74 -3.59 -0.12 10.08
C ALA A 74 -3.19 0.91 9.00
N ILE A 75 -2.76 0.45 7.82
CA ILE A 75 -2.43 1.34 6.69
C ILE A 75 -3.68 2.09 6.21
N ALA A 76 -4.81 1.39 6.04
CA ALA A 76 -6.06 2.01 5.61
C ALA A 76 -6.59 3.04 6.63
N LEU A 77 -6.46 2.74 7.93
CA LEU A 77 -6.87 3.66 8.99
C LEU A 77 -5.99 4.91 9.02
N THR A 78 -4.68 4.74 8.87
CA THR A 78 -3.71 5.84 8.79
C THR A 78 -4.02 6.73 7.58
N ASP A 79 -4.26 6.12 6.42
CA ASP A 79 -4.63 6.83 5.19
C ASP A 79 -5.91 7.64 5.34
N ARG A 80 -6.92 7.08 6.02
CA ARG A 80 -8.18 7.78 6.33
C ARG A 80 -7.98 8.98 7.25
N LEU A 81 -7.15 8.86 8.28
CA LEU A 81 -6.85 9.96 9.21
C LEU A 81 -6.09 11.11 8.53
N LEU A 82 -5.09 10.79 7.70
CA LEU A 82 -4.35 11.77 6.91
C LEU A 82 -5.27 12.48 5.90
N SER A 83 -6.11 11.73 5.19
CA SER A 83 -7.07 12.28 4.23
C SER A 83 -8.11 13.21 4.90
N ALA A 84 -8.61 12.83 6.08
CA ALA A 84 -9.53 13.66 6.85
C ALA A 84 -8.87 14.96 7.35
N THR A 85 -7.60 14.88 7.76
CA THR A 85 -6.82 16.05 8.20
C THR A 85 -6.58 17.02 7.04
N HIS A 86 -6.25 16.52 5.85
CA HIS A 86 -6.11 17.36 4.65
C HIS A 86 -7.43 17.99 4.20
N ALA A 87 -8.57 17.29 4.33
CA ALA A 87 -9.88 17.83 4.02
C ALA A 87 -10.30 18.96 4.96
N ALA A 88 -10.03 18.81 6.27
CA ALA A 88 -10.32 19.84 7.27
C ALA A 88 -9.48 21.11 7.08
N ALA A 89 -8.19 20.97 6.72
CA ALA A 89 -7.30 22.10 6.45
C ALA A 89 -7.75 22.93 5.23
N LYS A 90 -8.36 22.30 4.22
CA LYS A 90 -8.86 22.98 3.01
C LYS A 90 -10.17 23.75 3.23
N ALA A 91 -10.95 23.40 4.25
CA ALA A 91 -12.23 24.04 4.56
C ALA A 91 -12.10 25.31 5.44
N GLY A 92 -10.93 25.55 6.02
CA GLY A 92 -10.63 26.71 6.86
C GLY A 92 -9.96 27.88 6.14
N HIS A 93 -9.77 27.78 4.82
CA HIS A 93 -9.19 28.82 3.96
C HIS A 93 -10.24 29.33 2.96
#